data_AF-A0ABD3H4J8-F1
#
_entry.id   AF-A0ABD3H4J8-F1
#
_cell.length_a   1.000
_cell.length_b   1.000
_cell.length_c   1.000
_cell.angle_alpha   90.00
_cell.angle_beta   90.00
_cell.angle_gamma   90.00
#
_symmetry.space_group_name_H-M   'P 1'
#
loop_
_entity.id
_entity.type
_entity.pdbx_description
1 polymer ?
#
loop_
_entity_poly.entity_id
_entity_poly.type
_entity_poly.pdbx_seq_one_letter_code
_entity_poly.pdbx_strand_id
1 'polypeptide(L)'
;MRLRIELNWDEILNTQCHQIVLNSSGANDDITVWRIGKSIDGIPDTLNQFLGQTATPDYSSSGTTVTVYLEFTDPTDVKPVGGGADWWVQLWDDHGSHKKDDYTVWIINKDKIPPGFHCLSPCFFKKDLGRKPPTADEVQGQVLVKDSLVKTVPGVQLTQVWNDHGTHADENVSLYLGPDGFGLFGFPNYDLPAPDVLYPVLDFTQGAPWQQPDTPFLCKRGPAVKQSDDQDSHANRDVTVWRIGPAPVKGIPVTLNSYLGQTATPGYPSSATILYLQFNQSSLIQPVGSGDEWWTQLWNDSGSGRPNDYTIWQITPQRIPPGFTCLSPYFFKKSRTGRRDPPTADEVQGQVLVKDELVTKISGDKLKNVWTDQGTHARADVSLYTGPDGLGIFGFNNYDPPSSTTHWPILNQLKGAELLD
;
A
#
# COMPACT_ATOMS: atom_id res chain seq x y z
N MET A 1 7.03 -11.61 -23.93
CA MET A 1 6.10 -11.10 -22.90
C MET A 1 5.94 -9.59 -23.05
N ARG A 2 4.72 -9.08 -23.19
CA ARG A 2 4.40 -7.65 -23.03
C ARG A 2 3.61 -7.53 -21.75
N LEU A 3 4.29 -7.26 -20.65
CA LEU A 3 3.63 -7.16 -19.38
C LEU A 3 2.83 -5.84 -19.31
N ARG A 4 1.50 -5.90 -19.49
CA ARG A 4 0.60 -4.77 -19.25
C ARG A 4 0.07 -4.84 -17.83
N ILE A 5 0.76 -4.20 -16.88
CA ILE A 5 0.22 -4.01 -15.53
C ILE A 5 -0.79 -2.86 -15.59
N GLU A 6 -2.08 -3.16 -15.62
CA GLU A 6 -3.10 -2.16 -15.34
C GLU A 6 -3.37 -2.12 -13.84
N LEU A 7 -2.81 -1.10 -13.19
CA LEU A 7 -3.21 -0.75 -11.83
C LEU A 7 -4.49 0.07 -11.92
N ASN A 8 -5.63 -0.59 -11.84
CA ASN A 8 -6.92 0.08 -11.92
C ASN A 8 -7.48 0.29 -10.51
N TRP A 9 -7.46 1.55 -10.03
CA TRP A 9 -7.53 1.83 -8.60
C TRP A 9 -8.87 2.39 -8.08
N ASP A 10 -9.83 2.81 -8.91
CA ASP A 10 -11.04 3.48 -8.37
C ASP A 10 -12.40 3.18 -9.04
N GLU A 11 -12.49 2.80 -10.33
CA GLU A 11 -13.81 2.60 -10.99
C GLU A 11 -14.17 1.15 -11.30
N ILE A 12 -13.18 0.26 -11.48
CA ILE A 12 -13.44 -1.17 -11.79
C ILE A 12 -13.58 -2.04 -10.54
N LEU A 13 -13.06 -1.58 -9.39
CA LEU A 13 -12.81 -2.43 -8.22
C LEU A 13 -14.05 -2.86 -7.43
N ASN A 14 -15.14 -2.08 -7.42
CA ASN A 14 -16.29 -2.40 -6.57
C ASN A 14 -17.23 -3.47 -7.15
N THR A 15 -17.16 -3.78 -8.45
CA THR A 15 -18.06 -4.78 -9.08
C THR A 15 -17.37 -6.07 -9.49
N GLN A 16 -16.05 -6.07 -9.64
CA GLN A 16 -15.34 -7.16 -10.33
C GLN A 16 -14.16 -7.77 -9.56
N CYS A 17 -13.78 -7.24 -8.40
CA CYS A 17 -12.87 -7.91 -7.48
C CYS A 17 -13.65 -8.62 -6.36
N HIS A 18 -13.30 -9.86 -6.05
CA HIS A 18 -13.84 -10.54 -4.87
C HIS A 18 -12.96 -10.24 -3.66
N GLN A 19 -13.51 -9.47 -2.74
CA GLN A 19 -12.90 -9.19 -1.44
C GLN A 19 -13.26 -10.29 -0.44
N ILE A 20 -12.25 -10.83 0.24
CA ILE A 20 -12.42 -11.69 1.40
C ILE A 20 -11.82 -10.94 2.59
N VAL A 21 -12.67 -10.61 3.57
CA VAL A 21 -12.26 -9.84 4.75
C VAL A 21 -12.29 -10.73 5.98
N LEU A 22 -11.20 -10.72 6.75
CA LEU A 22 -11.11 -11.31 8.07
C LEU A 22 -11.14 -10.21 9.12
N ASN A 23 -12.31 -9.98 9.70
CA ASN A 23 -12.48 -9.21 10.94
C ASN A 23 -13.16 -10.01 12.05
N SER A 24 -13.48 -11.27 11.79
CA SER A 24 -14.26 -12.14 12.69
C SER A 24 -13.65 -13.51 12.92
N SER A 25 -12.45 -13.78 12.38
CA SER A 25 -11.71 -15.03 12.64
C SER A 25 -11.20 -15.14 14.07
N GLY A 26 -11.10 -14.01 14.79
CA GLY A 26 -10.46 -13.95 16.10
C GLY A 26 -8.94 -13.84 16.04
N ALA A 27 -8.33 -13.80 14.85
CA ALA A 27 -6.92 -13.43 14.73
C ALA A 27 -6.67 -12.04 15.35
N ASN A 28 -5.47 -11.85 15.89
CA ASN A 28 -5.03 -10.57 16.46
C ASN A 28 -4.91 -9.49 15.39
N ASP A 29 -4.57 -9.90 14.16
CA ASP A 29 -4.38 -9.03 13.01
C ASP A 29 -5.49 -9.27 11.98
N ASP A 30 -5.95 -8.18 11.36
CA ASP A 30 -6.87 -8.22 10.23
C ASP A 30 -6.11 -8.56 8.94
N ILE A 31 -6.79 -9.21 8.01
CA ILE A 31 -6.33 -9.37 6.63
C ILE A 31 -7.48 -9.15 5.67
N THR A 32 -7.18 -8.46 4.58
CA THR A 32 -8.04 -8.40 3.42
C THR A 32 -7.34 -9.07 2.25
N VAL A 33 -7.98 -10.09 1.66
CA VAL A 33 -7.49 -10.82 0.50
C VAL A 33 -8.35 -10.49 -0.72
N TRP A 34 -7.69 -10.28 -1.85
CA TRP A 34 -8.33 -9.86 -3.09
C TRP A 34 -8.00 -10.82 -4.23
N ARG A 35 -8.99 -11.07 -5.10
CA ARG A 35 -8.81 -11.72 -6.40
C ARG A 35 -9.64 -11.03 -7.47
N ILE A 36 -9.25 -11.25 -8.73
CA ILE A 36 -10.06 -10.88 -9.88
C ILE A 36 -11.28 -11.80 -9.98
N GLY A 37 -12.44 -11.23 -10.30
CA GLY A 37 -13.67 -11.95 -10.65
C GLY A 37 -13.75 -12.36 -12.12
N LYS A 38 -14.87 -13.01 -12.46
CA LYS A 38 -15.05 -13.81 -13.69
C LYS A 38 -15.00 -13.03 -15.02
N SER A 39 -15.10 -11.70 -14.98
CA SER A 39 -15.15 -10.85 -16.17
C SER A 39 -14.89 -9.41 -15.78
N ILE A 40 -13.98 -8.75 -16.50
CA ILE A 40 -13.83 -7.30 -16.43
C ILE A 40 -14.46 -6.68 -17.66
N ASP A 41 -15.53 -5.93 -17.47
CA ASP A 41 -16.20 -5.17 -18.53
C ASP A 41 -15.17 -4.31 -19.27
N GLY A 42 -15.01 -4.56 -20.57
CA GLY A 42 -14.06 -3.85 -21.43
C GLY A 42 -12.69 -4.51 -21.60
N ILE A 43 -12.38 -5.58 -20.85
CA ILE A 43 -11.19 -6.40 -21.08
C ILE A 43 -11.62 -7.71 -21.80
N PRO A 44 -11.11 -7.99 -23.01
CA PRO A 44 -11.36 -9.26 -23.69
C PRO A 44 -11.08 -10.46 -22.80
N ASP A 45 -11.92 -11.50 -22.85
CA ASP A 45 -11.74 -12.75 -22.06
C ASP A 45 -10.36 -13.39 -22.21
N THR A 46 -9.68 -13.11 -23.33
CA THR A 46 -8.31 -13.56 -23.62
C THR A 46 -7.23 -12.87 -22.78
N LEU A 47 -7.53 -11.75 -22.11
CA LEU A 47 -6.61 -10.95 -21.29
C LEU A 47 -6.88 -11.07 -19.78
N ASN A 48 -7.83 -11.91 -19.36
CA ASN A 48 -8.16 -12.13 -17.96
C ASN A 48 -7.17 -13.12 -17.30
N GLN A 49 -5.87 -12.87 -17.43
CA GLN A 49 -4.83 -13.67 -16.78
C GLN A 49 -4.21 -12.94 -15.60
N PHE A 50 -4.14 -13.60 -14.45
CA PHE A 50 -3.54 -13.05 -13.23
C PHE A 50 -2.71 -14.08 -12.46
N LEU A 51 -1.86 -13.62 -11.55
CA LEU A 51 -0.90 -14.47 -10.83
C LEU A 51 -1.53 -15.24 -9.65
N GLY A 52 -2.55 -14.67 -9.03
CA GLY A 52 -3.36 -15.23 -7.95
C GLY A 52 -3.90 -14.15 -7.03
N GLN A 53 -4.05 -14.47 -5.74
CA GLN A 53 -4.52 -13.53 -4.74
C GLN A 53 -3.42 -12.55 -4.30
N THR A 54 -3.84 -11.37 -3.86
CA THR A 54 -3.00 -10.42 -3.11
C THR A 54 -3.67 -10.09 -1.78
N ALA A 55 -2.89 -9.59 -0.81
CA ALA A 55 -3.38 -9.35 0.54
C ALA A 55 -2.83 -8.06 1.15
N THR A 56 -3.59 -7.45 2.06
CA THR A 56 -3.17 -6.31 2.87
C THR A 56 -3.34 -6.62 4.37
N PRO A 57 -2.41 -6.18 5.24
CA PRO A 57 -2.49 -6.35 6.69
C PRO A 57 -3.45 -5.32 7.30
N ASP A 58 -4.67 -5.20 6.76
CA ASP A 58 -5.67 -4.26 7.24
C ASP A 58 -7.11 -4.72 6.99
N TYR A 59 -8.03 -4.10 7.74
CA TYR A 59 -9.46 -4.10 7.48
C TYR A 59 -9.84 -2.89 6.62
N SER A 60 -9.54 -2.94 5.31
CA SER A 60 -9.93 -1.88 4.39
C SER A 60 -11.05 -2.35 3.46
N SER A 61 -12.29 -1.93 3.75
CA SER A 61 -13.43 -2.06 2.81
C SER A 61 -13.27 -1.26 1.51
N SER A 62 -12.23 -0.41 1.44
CA SER A 62 -11.84 0.41 0.29
C SER A 62 -10.40 0.14 -0.15
N GLY A 63 -9.87 -1.05 0.17
CA GLY A 63 -8.49 -1.40 -0.12
C GLY A 63 -8.16 -1.26 -1.60
N THR A 64 -7.10 -0.53 -1.87
CA THR A 64 -6.53 -0.39 -3.20
C THR A 64 -5.92 -1.75 -3.56
N THR A 65 -6.43 -2.44 -4.58
CA THR A 65 -5.84 -3.72 -5.04
C THR A 65 -4.86 -3.48 -6.18
N VAL A 66 -3.65 -4.01 -6.02
CA VAL A 66 -2.67 -4.07 -7.12
C VAL A 66 -2.95 -5.37 -7.86
N THR A 67 -3.82 -5.31 -8.86
CA THR A 67 -4.07 -6.45 -9.73
C THR A 67 -3.11 -6.39 -10.91
N VAL A 68 -2.29 -7.43 -11.10
CA VAL A 68 -1.42 -7.54 -12.27
C VAL A 68 -2.12 -8.37 -13.34
N TYR A 69 -2.46 -7.69 -14.43
CA TYR A 69 -2.77 -8.35 -15.69
C TYR A 69 -1.48 -8.71 -16.39
N LEU A 70 -1.51 -9.87 -17.03
CA LEU A 70 -0.38 -10.35 -17.81
C LEU A 70 -0.85 -10.55 -19.24
N GLU A 71 -0.32 -9.75 -20.15
CA GLU A 71 -0.49 -10.00 -21.58
C GLU A 71 0.72 -10.81 -22.09
N PHE A 72 0.52 -12.10 -22.24
CA PHE A 72 1.53 -12.96 -22.83
C PHE A 72 1.44 -12.90 -24.34
N THR A 73 2.51 -12.41 -24.96
CA THR A 73 2.67 -12.40 -26.42
C THR A 73 2.67 -13.81 -27.00
N ASP A 74 3.14 -14.78 -26.22
CA ASP A 74 3.13 -16.19 -26.57
C ASP A 74 2.21 -16.93 -25.56
N PRO A 75 1.06 -17.46 -25.99
CA PRO A 75 0.16 -18.20 -25.10
C PRO A 75 0.79 -19.48 -24.53
N THR A 76 1.95 -19.91 -25.03
CA THR A 76 2.70 -21.05 -24.47
C THR A 76 3.54 -20.69 -23.25
N ASP A 77 3.73 -19.41 -22.94
CA ASP A 77 4.44 -18.94 -21.74
C ASP A 77 3.62 -19.09 -20.45
N VAL A 78 2.35 -19.47 -20.58
CA VAL A 78 1.44 -19.69 -19.45
C VAL A 78 0.67 -21.01 -19.53
N LYS A 79 0.21 -21.45 -18.36
CA LYS A 79 -0.78 -22.54 -18.23
C LYS A 79 -1.86 -22.13 -17.24
N PRO A 80 -3.15 -22.41 -17.50
CA PRO A 80 -4.20 -22.12 -16.54
C PRO A 80 -4.03 -22.98 -15.27
N VAL A 81 -4.35 -22.40 -14.12
CA VAL A 81 -4.49 -23.13 -12.85
C VAL A 81 -5.91 -23.73 -12.79
N GLY A 82 -6.00 -25.00 -12.42
CA GLY A 82 -7.29 -25.68 -12.22
C GLY A 82 -7.82 -25.55 -10.79
N GLY A 83 -9.11 -25.80 -10.63
CA GLY A 83 -9.76 -25.90 -9.32
C GLY A 83 -9.96 -27.34 -8.83
N GLY A 84 -10.45 -27.48 -7.60
CA GLY A 84 -10.80 -28.74 -6.97
C GLY A 84 -9.66 -29.42 -6.22
N ALA A 85 -9.98 -30.53 -5.55
CA ALA A 85 -9.06 -31.25 -4.67
C ALA A 85 -7.83 -31.82 -5.40
N ASP A 86 -7.91 -32.02 -6.71
CA ASP A 86 -6.76 -32.48 -7.51
C ASP A 86 -5.66 -31.41 -7.59
N TRP A 87 -6.05 -30.12 -7.55
CA TRP A 87 -5.16 -28.98 -7.73
C TRP A 87 -4.71 -28.32 -6.44
N TRP A 88 -5.42 -28.56 -5.34
CA TRP A 88 -5.23 -27.80 -4.12
C TRP A 88 -5.11 -28.73 -2.91
N VAL A 89 -4.06 -28.51 -2.12
CA VAL A 89 -3.82 -29.17 -0.84
C VAL A 89 -4.10 -28.15 0.25
N GLN A 90 -4.88 -28.54 1.25
CA GLN A 90 -5.16 -27.67 2.39
C GLN A 90 -3.87 -27.48 3.20
N LEU A 91 -3.52 -26.24 3.46
CA LEU A 91 -2.37 -25.87 4.30
C LEU A 91 -2.80 -25.62 5.75
N TRP A 92 -3.99 -25.04 5.94
CA TRP A 92 -4.52 -24.67 7.25
C TRP A 92 -6.05 -24.51 7.20
N ASP A 93 -6.71 -24.77 8.32
CA ASP A 93 -8.05 -24.24 8.63
C ASP A 93 -8.13 -23.71 10.06
N ASP A 94 -9.21 -22.98 10.32
CA ASP A 94 -9.52 -22.49 11.65
C ASP A 94 -10.23 -23.51 12.55
N HIS A 95 -10.07 -24.82 12.32
CA HIS A 95 -10.61 -25.82 13.24
C HIS A 95 -10.07 -25.60 14.65
N GLY A 96 -10.95 -25.64 15.67
CA GLY A 96 -10.61 -25.27 17.05
C GLY A 96 -10.95 -23.82 17.42
N SER A 97 -11.12 -22.92 16.45
CA SER A 97 -11.38 -21.48 16.69
C SER A 97 -12.74 -21.17 17.36
N HIS A 98 -13.67 -22.14 17.29
CA HIS A 98 -15.08 -22.00 17.67
C HIS A 98 -15.82 -20.86 16.95
N LYS A 99 -15.31 -20.39 15.80
CA LYS A 99 -15.99 -19.40 14.96
C LYS A 99 -17.08 -20.06 14.10
N LYS A 100 -18.02 -19.22 13.64
CA LYS A 100 -19.18 -19.65 12.86
C LYS A 100 -18.84 -19.89 11.39
N ASP A 101 -17.93 -19.08 10.85
CA ASP A 101 -17.47 -19.18 9.47
C ASP A 101 -16.18 -19.99 9.46
N ASP A 102 -15.98 -20.88 8.49
CA ASP A 102 -14.69 -21.55 8.33
C ASP A 102 -13.75 -20.68 7.49
N TYR A 103 -12.50 -20.59 7.92
CA TYR A 103 -11.42 -19.95 7.21
C TYR A 103 -10.39 -21.00 6.82
N THR A 104 -9.94 -20.98 5.57
CA THR A 104 -9.00 -21.97 5.07
C THR A 104 -7.91 -21.35 4.21
N VAL A 105 -6.72 -21.95 4.27
CA VAL A 105 -5.60 -21.64 3.39
C VAL A 105 -5.27 -22.88 2.58
N TRP A 106 -5.19 -22.73 1.27
CA TRP A 106 -4.87 -23.78 0.32
C TRP A 106 -3.57 -23.46 -0.41
N ILE A 107 -2.80 -24.48 -0.73
CA ILE A 107 -1.63 -24.38 -1.60
C ILE A 107 -1.81 -25.22 -2.85
N ILE A 108 -1.29 -24.74 -3.97
CA ILE A 108 -1.31 -25.50 -5.21
C ILE A 108 -0.54 -26.83 -5.03
N ASN A 109 -1.13 -27.92 -5.52
CA ASN A 109 -0.49 -29.22 -5.56
C ASN A 109 0.70 -29.17 -6.53
N LYS A 110 1.91 -29.40 -6.02
CA LYS A 110 3.15 -29.34 -6.79
C LYS A 110 3.15 -30.29 -7.99
N ASP A 111 2.46 -31.43 -7.87
CA ASP A 111 2.36 -32.42 -8.96
C ASP A 111 1.52 -31.92 -10.15
N LYS A 112 0.78 -30.83 -9.98
CA LYS A 112 0.01 -30.18 -11.05
C LYS A 112 0.78 -29.08 -11.77
N ILE A 113 1.98 -28.71 -11.29
CA ILE A 113 2.83 -27.72 -11.94
C ILE A 113 3.68 -28.44 -13.01
N PRO A 114 3.48 -28.16 -14.30
CA PRO A 114 4.28 -28.79 -15.35
C PRO A 114 5.76 -28.38 -15.24
N PRO A 115 6.71 -29.24 -15.66
CA PRO A 115 8.11 -28.87 -15.75
C PRO A 115 8.32 -27.59 -16.58
N GLY A 116 9.15 -26.68 -16.07
CA GLY A 116 9.41 -25.37 -16.69
C GLY A 116 8.37 -24.29 -16.40
N PHE A 117 7.44 -24.52 -15.46
CA PHE A 117 6.45 -23.54 -15.01
C PHE A 117 6.51 -23.32 -13.49
N HIS A 118 6.06 -22.15 -13.05
CA HIS A 118 5.98 -21.75 -11.65
C HIS A 118 4.61 -21.12 -11.35
N CYS A 119 4.08 -21.38 -10.15
CA CYS A 119 2.95 -20.62 -9.61
C CYS A 119 3.50 -19.45 -8.77
N LEU A 120 3.26 -18.21 -9.20
CA LEU A 120 3.77 -17.02 -8.49
C LEU A 120 2.92 -16.63 -7.28
N SER A 121 1.69 -17.14 -7.18
CA SER A 121 0.85 -17.04 -5.99
C SER A 121 0.32 -18.43 -5.62
N PRO A 122 1.17 -19.31 -5.04
CA PRO A 122 0.81 -20.69 -4.77
C PRO A 122 -0.26 -20.82 -3.68
N CYS A 123 -0.51 -19.77 -2.90
CA CYS A 123 -1.45 -19.76 -1.78
C CYS A 123 -2.82 -19.19 -2.18
N PHE A 124 -3.89 -19.77 -1.63
CA PHE A 124 -5.26 -19.33 -1.83
C PHE A 124 -6.04 -19.35 -0.50
N PHE A 125 -6.38 -18.16 -0.02
CA PHE A 125 -7.15 -17.90 1.18
C PHE A 125 -8.65 -17.91 0.87
N LYS A 126 -9.44 -18.58 1.72
CA LYS A 126 -10.90 -18.64 1.59
C LYS A 126 -11.63 -18.42 2.92
N LYS A 127 -12.83 -17.86 2.78
CA LYS A 127 -13.89 -17.90 3.77
C LYS A 127 -15.07 -18.65 3.15
N ASP A 128 -15.31 -19.88 3.54
CA ASP A 128 -16.39 -20.71 2.99
C ASP A 128 -16.93 -21.72 4.01
N LEU A 129 -18.18 -22.15 3.83
CA LEU A 129 -18.76 -23.19 4.69
C LEU A 129 -18.30 -24.57 4.18
N GLY A 130 -17.61 -25.32 5.04
CA GLY A 130 -17.26 -26.72 4.79
C GLY A 130 -15.90 -26.96 4.13
N ARG A 131 -14.96 -26.00 4.27
CA ARG A 131 -13.52 -26.19 3.98
C ARG A 131 -13.26 -26.83 2.61
N LYS A 132 -13.83 -26.25 1.55
CA LYS A 132 -13.72 -26.81 0.20
C LYS A 132 -12.51 -26.22 -0.52
N PRO A 133 -11.80 -27.00 -1.35
CA PRO A 133 -10.73 -26.46 -2.17
C PRO A 133 -11.25 -25.36 -3.10
N PRO A 134 -10.38 -24.44 -3.56
CA PRO A 134 -10.73 -23.44 -4.58
C PRO A 134 -11.38 -24.10 -5.79
N THR A 135 -12.56 -23.62 -6.20
CA THR A 135 -13.26 -24.16 -7.38
C THR A 135 -12.66 -23.62 -8.68
N ALA A 136 -12.99 -24.24 -9.82
CA ALA A 136 -12.52 -23.77 -11.13
C ALA A 136 -12.95 -22.32 -11.40
N ASP A 137 -14.15 -21.93 -10.97
CA ASP A 137 -14.65 -20.56 -11.09
C ASP A 137 -13.87 -19.57 -10.20
N GLU A 138 -13.39 -20.03 -9.04
CA GLU A 138 -12.67 -19.20 -8.07
C GLU A 138 -11.23 -18.86 -8.50
N VAL A 139 -10.65 -19.68 -9.36
CA VAL A 139 -9.28 -19.56 -9.87
C VAL A 139 -9.26 -19.27 -11.37
N GLN A 140 -10.43 -19.04 -11.99
CA GLN A 140 -10.53 -18.78 -13.42
C GLN A 140 -9.72 -17.54 -13.77
N GLY A 141 -8.73 -17.70 -14.66
CA GLY A 141 -7.80 -16.64 -15.05
C GLY A 141 -6.47 -16.69 -14.31
N GLN A 142 -6.35 -17.45 -13.22
CA GLN A 142 -5.06 -17.66 -12.59
C GLN A 142 -4.15 -18.51 -13.49
N VAL A 143 -2.88 -18.10 -13.65
CA VAL A 143 -1.92 -18.79 -14.51
C VAL A 143 -0.62 -19.18 -13.80
N LEU A 144 -0.06 -20.30 -14.24
CA LEU A 144 1.34 -20.67 -14.06
C LEU A 144 2.17 -19.95 -15.13
N VAL A 145 3.39 -19.55 -14.78
CA VAL A 145 4.29 -18.76 -15.61
C VAL A 145 5.56 -19.55 -15.92
N LYS A 146 6.04 -19.52 -17.16
CA LYS A 146 7.25 -20.22 -17.59
C LYS A 146 8.51 -19.74 -16.86
N ASP A 147 9.43 -20.65 -16.57
CA ASP A 147 10.68 -20.41 -15.84
C ASP A 147 11.53 -19.26 -16.41
N SER A 148 11.55 -19.09 -17.73
CA SER A 148 12.26 -18.00 -18.42
C SER A 148 11.75 -16.59 -18.07
N LEU A 149 10.59 -16.48 -17.42
CA LEU A 149 9.96 -15.21 -17.02
C LEU A 149 9.99 -15.00 -15.50
N VAL A 150 10.69 -15.87 -14.78
CA VAL A 150 10.68 -15.94 -13.32
C VAL A 150 12.10 -15.82 -12.80
N LYS A 151 12.29 -14.96 -11.79
CA LYS A 151 13.50 -14.92 -10.98
C LYS A 151 13.17 -15.54 -9.62
N THR A 152 14.19 -15.89 -8.86
CA THR A 152 13.99 -16.37 -7.49
C THR A 152 14.50 -15.37 -6.48
N VAL A 153 13.82 -15.29 -5.34
CA VAL A 153 14.24 -14.47 -4.20
C VAL A 153 14.36 -15.33 -2.93
N PRO A 154 15.35 -15.05 -2.05
CA PRO A 154 15.42 -15.66 -0.73
C PRO A 154 14.16 -15.41 0.10
N GLY A 155 13.79 -16.36 0.95
CA GLY A 155 12.63 -16.25 1.85
C GLY A 155 12.62 -15.01 2.74
N VAL A 156 13.80 -14.53 3.15
CA VAL A 156 13.97 -13.29 3.94
C VAL A 156 13.56 -12.01 3.20
N GLN A 157 13.33 -12.07 1.89
CA GLN A 157 12.80 -10.93 1.12
C GLN A 157 11.27 -10.93 1.04
N LEU A 158 10.60 -11.97 1.54
CA LEU A 158 9.14 -11.99 1.65
C LEU A 158 8.69 -11.12 2.82
N THR A 159 7.55 -10.44 2.67
CA THR A 159 6.96 -9.60 3.73
C THR A 159 5.76 -10.31 4.32
N GLN A 160 5.76 -10.56 5.63
CA GLN A 160 4.59 -11.13 6.31
C GLN A 160 3.43 -10.14 6.23
N VAL A 161 2.27 -10.63 5.79
CA VAL A 161 1.04 -9.83 5.70
C VAL A 161 -0.03 -10.27 6.71
N TRP A 162 0.07 -11.48 7.24
CA TRP A 162 -0.87 -11.99 8.25
C TRP A 162 -0.37 -13.28 8.89
N ASN A 163 -0.90 -13.60 10.06
CA ASN A 163 -0.85 -14.93 10.65
C ASN A 163 -2.13 -15.18 11.47
N ASP A 164 -2.43 -16.43 11.78
CA ASP A 164 -3.65 -16.81 12.48
C ASP A 164 -3.57 -16.71 14.02
N HIS A 165 -2.57 -16.00 14.55
CA HIS A 165 -2.38 -15.90 15.99
C HIS A 165 -3.61 -15.25 16.64
N GLY A 166 -4.15 -15.87 17.71
CA GLY A 166 -5.37 -15.40 18.38
C GLY A 166 -6.66 -16.07 17.89
N THR A 167 -6.66 -16.72 16.72
CA THR A 167 -7.84 -17.47 16.24
C THR A 167 -8.22 -18.62 17.17
N HIS A 168 -7.24 -19.17 17.91
CA HIS A 168 -7.35 -20.43 18.66
C HIS A 168 -7.60 -21.65 17.77
N ALA A 169 -7.19 -21.59 16.50
CA ALA A 169 -7.13 -22.77 15.65
C ALA A 169 -6.11 -23.79 16.20
N ASP A 170 -6.34 -25.07 15.90
CA ASP A 170 -5.46 -26.18 16.30
C ASP A 170 -4.14 -26.18 15.51
N GLU A 171 -4.17 -25.63 14.30
CA GLU A 171 -3.02 -25.47 13.41
C GLU A 171 -2.63 -24.00 13.30
N ASN A 172 -1.40 -23.71 12.86
CA ASN A 172 -0.91 -22.35 12.68
C ASN A 172 -0.65 -22.06 11.20
N VAL A 173 -0.80 -20.79 10.80
CA VAL A 173 -0.41 -20.35 9.47
C VAL A 173 0.12 -18.92 9.46
N SER A 174 1.11 -18.67 8.60
CA SER A 174 1.58 -17.34 8.25
C SER A 174 1.52 -17.11 6.74
N LEU A 175 1.10 -15.92 6.34
CA LEU A 175 0.99 -15.49 4.96
C LEU A 175 2.00 -14.38 4.66
N TYR A 176 2.63 -14.47 3.49
CA TYR A 176 3.66 -13.54 3.03
C TYR A 176 3.42 -13.11 1.58
N LEU A 177 3.88 -11.90 1.25
CA LEU A 177 3.96 -11.40 -0.11
C LEU A 177 5.40 -11.40 -0.63
N GLY A 178 5.55 -11.54 -1.95
CA GLY A 178 6.83 -11.27 -2.62
C GLY A 178 7.28 -9.81 -2.47
N PRO A 179 8.59 -9.53 -2.65
CA PRO A 179 9.17 -8.18 -2.48
C PRO A 179 8.56 -7.14 -3.44
N ASP A 180 7.99 -7.58 -4.54
CA ASP A 180 7.33 -6.73 -5.53
C ASP A 180 5.85 -6.46 -5.18
N GLY A 181 5.36 -6.93 -4.03
CA GLY A 181 3.96 -6.82 -3.59
C GLY A 181 3.03 -7.84 -4.24
N PHE A 182 3.59 -8.82 -4.97
CA PHE A 182 2.85 -9.86 -5.69
C PHE A 182 3.16 -11.25 -5.16
N GLY A 183 2.19 -12.13 -5.32
CA GLY A 183 2.31 -13.54 -4.95
C GLY A 183 2.03 -13.76 -3.48
N LEU A 184 0.97 -14.50 -3.17
CA LEU A 184 0.66 -14.92 -1.81
C LEU A 184 1.33 -16.28 -1.53
N PHE A 185 2.11 -16.34 -0.46
CA PHE A 185 2.82 -17.53 0.02
C PHE A 185 2.33 -17.88 1.42
N GLY A 186 2.07 -19.16 1.68
CA GLY A 186 1.59 -19.66 2.97
C GLY A 186 2.57 -20.65 3.62
N PHE A 187 2.68 -20.59 4.95
CA PHE A 187 3.55 -21.45 5.75
C PHE A 187 2.78 -22.01 6.96
N PRO A 188 2.93 -23.30 7.30
CA PRO A 188 2.15 -23.98 8.35
C PRO A 188 2.67 -23.69 9.78
N ASN A 189 3.31 -22.54 9.99
CA ASN A 189 3.89 -22.14 11.28
C ASN A 189 4.08 -20.61 11.35
N TYR A 190 4.62 -20.14 12.47
CA TYR A 190 4.98 -18.74 12.71
C TYR A 190 6.45 -18.43 12.41
N ASP A 191 7.19 -19.39 11.86
CA ASP A 191 8.60 -19.18 11.55
C ASP A 191 8.72 -18.27 10.33
N LEU A 192 9.81 -17.50 10.30
CA LEU A 192 10.18 -16.75 9.10
C LEU A 192 10.55 -17.72 7.96
N PRO A 193 10.27 -17.37 6.69
CA PRO A 193 10.67 -18.19 5.56
C PRO A 193 12.19 -18.38 5.58
N ALA A 194 12.63 -19.62 5.40
CA ALA A 194 14.04 -19.97 5.52
C ALA A 194 14.89 -19.17 4.49
N PRO A 195 16.02 -18.59 4.92
CA PRO A 195 16.81 -17.68 4.08
C PRO A 195 17.42 -18.36 2.85
N ASP A 196 17.60 -19.68 2.89
CA ASP A 196 18.15 -20.51 1.82
C ASP A 196 17.08 -21.07 0.87
N VAL A 197 15.80 -20.92 1.19
CA VAL A 197 14.70 -21.32 0.30
C VAL A 197 14.41 -20.19 -0.68
N LEU A 198 14.36 -20.57 -1.95
CA LEU A 198 14.16 -19.67 -3.08
C LEU A 198 12.69 -19.70 -3.54
N TYR A 199 12.09 -18.52 -3.65
CA TYR A 199 10.70 -18.34 -4.04
C TYR A 199 10.61 -17.70 -5.43
N PRO A 200 9.79 -18.26 -6.33
CA PRO A 200 9.62 -17.71 -7.66
C PRO A 200 8.85 -16.38 -7.59
N VAL A 201 9.39 -15.35 -8.22
CA VAL A 201 8.74 -14.05 -8.41
C VAL A 201 8.93 -13.62 -9.86
N LEU A 202 8.09 -12.70 -10.35
CA LEU A 202 8.16 -12.28 -11.74
C LEU A 202 9.52 -11.61 -12.04
N ASP A 203 10.19 -12.03 -13.11
CA ASP A 203 11.40 -11.35 -13.57
C ASP A 203 11.05 -10.20 -14.52
N PHE A 204 10.98 -9.00 -13.97
CA PHE A 204 10.76 -7.79 -14.76
C PHE A 204 11.93 -7.43 -15.69
N THR A 205 13.07 -8.13 -15.62
CA THR A 205 14.27 -7.86 -16.44
C THR A 205 14.36 -8.68 -17.73
N GLN A 206 13.64 -9.80 -17.83
CA GLN A 206 13.71 -10.75 -18.97
C GLN A 206 12.69 -10.47 -20.09
N GLY A 207 11.75 -9.55 -19.89
CA GLY A 207 10.96 -8.99 -21.00
C GLY A 207 11.86 -8.15 -21.90
N ALA A 208 11.56 -8.03 -23.21
CA ALA A 208 12.16 -7.00 -24.06
C ALA A 208 12.22 -5.69 -23.25
N PRO A 209 13.36 -4.95 -23.25
CA PRO A 209 13.54 -3.80 -22.39
C PRO A 209 12.25 -3.00 -22.46
N TRP A 210 11.60 -2.88 -21.31
CA TRP A 210 10.44 -2.03 -21.14
C TRP A 210 10.71 -0.79 -22.01
N GLN A 211 10.01 -0.67 -23.14
CA GLN A 211 9.41 0.63 -23.33
C GLN A 211 8.39 0.63 -22.22
N GLN A 212 8.77 1.22 -21.08
CA GLN A 212 7.79 2.02 -20.39
C GLN A 212 7.06 2.75 -21.51
N PRO A 213 5.73 2.57 -21.72
CA PRO A 213 4.97 3.77 -22.03
C PRO A 213 5.62 4.79 -21.12
N ASP A 214 6.37 5.73 -21.68
CA ASP A 214 7.46 6.54 -21.10
C ASP A 214 7.10 7.18 -19.73
N THR A 215 6.69 6.40 -18.73
CA THR A 215 5.79 6.88 -17.71
C THR A 215 6.62 7.82 -16.87
N PRO A 216 6.11 9.04 -16.63
CA PRO A 216 6.88 10.09 -16.01
C PRO A 216 7.35 9.66 -14.59
N PHE A 217 6.64 8.72 -13.98
CA PHE A 217 6.94 8.15 -12.67
C PHE A 217 6.39 6.73 -12.49
N LEU A 218 6.95 6.01 -11.52
CA LEU A 218 6.48 4.72 -11.02
C LEU A 218 5.98 4.90 -9.58
N CYS A 219 4.74 4.50 -9.36
CA CYS A 219 4.12 4.49 -8.04
C CYS A 219 4.49 3.19 -7.31
N LYS A 220 5.16 3.30 -6.16
CA LYS A 220 5.62 2.15 -5.36
C LYS A 220 5.11 2.25 -3.93
N ARG A 221 4.95 1.10 -3.27
CA ARG A 221 4.77 1.01 -1.82
C ARG A 221 6.06 0.50 -1.19
N GLY A 222 6.45 1.07 -0.07
CA GLY A 222 7.70 0.68 0.60
C GLY A 222 7.64 0.90 2.11
N PRO A 223 8.60 0.31 2.85
CA PRO A 223 8.68 0.45 4.28
C PRO A 223 8.81 1.93 4.67
N ALA A 224 8.01 2.33 5.64
CA ALA A 224 7.99 3.68 6.15
C ALA A 224 8.82 3.80 7.42
N VAL A 225 9.47 4.95 7.59
CA VAL A 225 10.13 5.35 8.82
C VAL A 225 9.19 6.26 9.59
N LYS A 226 8.93 5.86 10.84
CA LYS A 226 8.21 6.70 11.80
C LYS A 226 8.93 8.03 11.95
N GLN A 227 8.23 9.12 11.68
CA GLN A 227 8.78 10.47 11.75
C GLN A 227 8.38 11.18 13.03
N SER A 228 7.12 11.03 13.45
CA SER A 228 6.61 11.60 14.70
C SER A 228 5.35 10.85 15.14
N ASP A 229 4.92 11.08 16.37
CA ASP A 229 3.65 10.64 16.95
C ASP A 229 3.11 11.72 17.87
N ASP A 230 1.85 11.58 18.27
CA ASP A 230 1.23 12.41 19.30
C ASP A 230 1.28 11.76 20.69
N GLN A 231 2.12 10.74 20.92
CA GLN A 231 2.26 10.09 22.21
C GLN A 231 2.55 11.15 23.27
N ASP A 232 1.83 11.15 24.39
CA ASP A 232 1.88 12.15 25.48
C ASP A 232 1.19 13.50 25.20
N SER A 233 0.51 13.68 24.06
CA SER A 233 -0.28 14.89 23.77
C SER A 233 -1.56 14.96 24.61
N HIS A 234 -2.09 13.79 24.98
CA HIS A 234 -3.44 13.57 25.54
C HIS A 234 -4.58 13.94 24.58
N ALA A 235 -4.32 14.00 23.28
CA ALA A 235 -5.42 13.95 22.33
C ALA A 235 -6.26 12.67 22.56
N ASN A 236 -7.56 12.76 22.30
CA ASN A 236 -8.51 11.67 22.46
C ASN A 236 -8.26 10.54 21.45
N ARG A 237 -7.49 10.81 20.40
CA ARG A 237 -7.13 9.85 19.35
C ARG A 237 -5.64 9.95 19.13
N ASP A 238 -5.02 8.79 18.92
CA ASP A 238 -3.60 8.69 18.62
C ASP A 238 -3.32 8.83 17.11
N VAL A 239 -2.16 9.34 16.76
CA VAL A 239 -1.64 9.42 15.40
C VAL A 239 -0.14 9.14 15.33
N THR A 240 0.25 8.41 14.29
CA THR A 240 1.65 8.30 13.88
C THR A 240 1.81 8.86 12.48
N VAL A 241 2.84 9.68 12.29
CA VAL A 241 3.21 10.22 10.97
C VAL A 241 4.49 9.57 10.46
N TRP A 242 4.48 9.31 9.16
CA TRP A 242 5.45 8.47 8.47
C TRP A 242 6.08 9.23 7.30
N ARG A 243 7.31 8.84 6.98
CA ARG A 243 7.99 9.16 5.71
C ARG A 243 8.61 7.90 5.14
N ILE A 244 9.15 7.93 3.93
CA ILE A 244 9.80 6.74 3.34
C ILE A 244 11.08 6.42 4.12
N GLY A 245 11.33 5.12 4.34
CA GLY A 245 12.60 4.61 4.85
C GLY A 245 13.56 4.06 3.79
N PRO A 246 14.88 4.01 4.07
CA PRO A 246 15.68 4.99 4.80
C PRO A 246 16.04 6.20 3.91
N ALA A 247 16.52 7.27 4.55
CA ALA A 247 17.05 8.48 3.90
C ALA A 247 17.89 8.11 2.67
N PRO A 248 17.84 8.90 1.57
CA PRO A 248 18.71 8.67 0.41
C PRO A 248 20.12 8.38 0.91
N VAL A 249 20.62 7.18 0.59
CA VAL A 249 21.97 6.76 0.99
C VAL A 249 22.90 7.88 0.58
N LYS A 250 23.73 8.37 1.50
CA LYS A 250 24.61 9.52 1.26
C LYS A 250 25.41 9.29 -0.03
N GLY A 251 25.10 10.03 -1.09
CA GLY A 251 25.70 9.87 -2.43
C GLY A 251 24.78 9.29 -3.52
N ILE A 252 23.58 8.82 -3.18
CA ILE A 252 22.53 8.48 -4.17
C ILE A 252 21.77 9.76 -4.53
N PRO A 253 21.66 10.11 -5.83
CA PRO A 253 20.91 11.28 -6.27
C PRO A 253 19.47 11.26 -5.76
N VAL A 254 18.96 12.43 -5.37
CA VAL A 254 17.57 12.69 -4.89
C VAL A 254 16.51 12.13 -5.86
N THR A 255 16.88 11.90 -7.13
CA THR A 255 16.00 11.39 -8.19
C THR A 255 15.52 9.96 -7.98
N LEU A 256 16.10 9.16 -7.09
CA LEU A 256 15.69 7.75 -6.91
C LEU A 256 14.65 7.54 -5.79
N ASN A 257 14.58 8.40 -4.78
CA ASN A 257 13.70 8.24 -3.61
C ASN A 257 12.98 9.55 -3.26
N SER A 258 12.11 10.04 -4.16
CA SER A 258 11.26 11.20 -3.91
C SER A 258 9.93 10.78 -3.26
N TYR A 259 9.38 11.62 -2.39
CA TYR A 259 8.11 11.36 -1.72
C TYR A 259 7.25 12.60 -1.63
N LEU A 260 5.94 12.39 -1.53
CA LEU A 260 4.96 13.47 -1.59
C LEU A 260 4.83 14.29 -0.29
N GLY A 261 5.45 13.78 0.77
CA GLY A 261 5.45 14.32 2.13
C GLY A 261 4.96 13.30 3.15
N GLN A 262 4.61 13.78 4.35
CA GLN A 262 4.16 12.90 5.41
C GLN A 262 2.85 12.20 5.05
N THR A 263 2.65 11.02 5.63
CA THR A 263 1.34 10.37 5.72
C THR A 263 1.07 10.02 7.17
N ALA A 264 -0.20 9.90 7.54
CA ALA A 264 -0.65 9.72 8.90
C ALA A 264 -1.53 8.48 9.02
N THR A 265 -1.32 7.71 10.07
CA THR A 265 -2.17 6.57 10.44
C THR A 265 -2.70 6.75 11.86
N PRO A 266 -3.97 6.39 12.14
CA PRO A 266 -4.46 6.31 13.51
C PRO A 266 -3.64 5.33 14.35
N GLY A 267 -3.45 5.62 15.63
CA GLY A 267 -2.75 4.73 16.56
C GLY A 267 -1.22 4.84 16.54
N TYR A 268 -0.57 3.86 17.20
CA TYR A 268 0.88 3.69 17.24
C TYR A 268 1.33 2.37 16.59
N PRO A 269 1.07 2.14 15.28
CA PRO A 269 1.54 0.92 14.65
C PRO A 269 3.07 0.84 14.71
N SER A 270 3.60 -0.38 14.86
CA SER A 270 5.04 -0.64 14.92
C SER A 270 5.73 -0.47 13.56
N SER A 271 4.96 -0.58 12.47
CA SER A 271 5.43 -0.40 11.09
C SER A 271 4.29 0.12 10.21
N ALA A 272 4.66 0.80 9.12
CA ALA A 272 3.73 1.15 8.06
C ALA A 272 4.40 0.96 6.70
N THR A 273 3.57 0.79 5.68
CA THR A 273 3.97 0.83 4.28
C THR A 273 3.32 2.03 3.63
N ILE A 274 4.13 2.90 3.03
CA ILE A 274 3.62 4.13 2.43
C ILE A 274 3.91 4.18 0.94
N LEU A 275 3.08 4.94 0.23
CA LEU A 275 3.23 5.14 -1.19
C LEU A 275 4.31 6.19 -1.48
N TYR A 276 5.10 5.93 -2.50
CA TYR A 276 6.13 6.82 -3.00
C TYR A 276 6.25 6.79 -4.50
N LEU A 277 6.87 7.84 -5.03
CA LEU A 277 7.00 8.04 -6.46
C LEU A 277 8.48 8.01 -6.85
N GLN A 278 8.81 7.08 -7.72
CA GLN A 278 10.08 7.09 -8.43
C GLN A 278 9.88 7.82 -9.74
N PHE A 279 10.38 9.06 -9.84
CA PHE A 279 10.28 9.86 -11.06
C PHE A 279 11.43 9.50 -12.01
N ASN A 280 11.09 9.27 -13.27
CA ASN A 280 12.07 9.03 -14.33
C ASN A 280 12.62 10.35 -14.91
N GLN A 281 11.92 11.47 -14.66
CA GLN A 281 12.31 12.80 -15.12
C GLN A 281 12.30 13.81 -13.97
N SER A 282 13.43 14.46 -13.72
CA SER A 282 13.53 15.48 -12.66
C SER A 282 12.72 16.75 -12.94
N SER A 283 12.28 16.96 -14.19
CA SER A 283 11.43 18.09 -14.60
C SER A 283 10.01 18.06 -14.02
N LEU A 284 9.58 16.90 -13.54
CA LEU A 284 8.23 16.66 -13.01
C LEU A 284 8.12 16.97 -11.52
N ILE A 285 9.25 17.20 -10.87
CA ILE A 285 9.34 17.39 -9.43
C ILE A 285 10.20 18.58 -9.07
N GLN A 286 9.90 19.16 -7.92
CA GLN A 286 10.70 20.22 -7.32
C GLN A 286 10.91 19.90 -5.83
N PRO A 287 12.15 19.89 -5.30
CA PRO A 287 12.38 19.67 -3.88
C PRO A 287 11.68 20.72 -3.00
N VAL A 288 11.10 20.26 -1.90
CA VAL A 288 10.59 21.12 -0.82
C VAL A 288 11.77 21.57 0.05
N GLY A 289 11.84 22.86 0.36
CA GLY A 289 12.86 23.39 1.27
C GLY A 289 12.45 23.33 2.75
N SER A 290 13.36 23.78 3.61
CA SER A 290 13.22 23.77 5.07
C SER A 290 13.12 25.20 5.63
N GLY A 291 12.91 25.34 6.94
CA GLY A 291 13.03 26.63 7.63
C GLY A 291 11.82 27.55 7.49
N ASP A 292 11.88 28.69 8.18
CA ASP A 292 10.77 29.65 8.30
C ASP A 292 10.39 30.29 6.96
N GLU A 293 11.30 30.23 5.98
CA GLU A 293 11.04 30.75 4.65
C GLU A 293 10.15 29.81 3.83
N TRP A 294 10.10 28.52 4.17
CA TRP A 294 9.29 27.49 3.50
C TRP A 294 8.03 27.10 4.27
N TRP A 295 8.01 27.34 5.57
CA TRP A 295 6.99 26.80 6.45
C TRP A 295 6.39 27.89 7.33
N THR A 296 5.07 27.86 7.46
CA THR A 296 4.32 28.72 8.38
C THR A 296 3.55 27.85 9.36
N GLN A 297 3.66 28.13 10.65
CA GLN A 297 3.00 27.33 11.67
C GLN A 297 1.47 27.51 11.60
N LEU A 298 0.73 26.41 11.40
CA LEU A 298 -0.73 26.37 11.43
C LEU A 298 -1.23 26.26 12.88
N TRP A 299 -0.63 25.35 13.65
CA TRP A 299 -1.09 25.02 15.00
C TRP A 299 0.09 24.64 15.90
N ASN A 300 -0.07 24.86 17.21
CA ASN A 300 0.78 24.31 18.25
C ASN A 300 -0.04 24.05 19.52
N ASP A 301 0.47 23.20 20.40
CA ASP A 301 -0.23 22.78 21.61
C ASP A 301 -0.10 23.77 22.80
N SER A 302 0.16 25.06 22.55
CA SER A 302 0.23 26.06 23.64
C SER A 302 -0.99 26.00 24.56
N GLY A 303 -0.73 25.88 25.85
CA GLY A 303 -1.77 25.80 26.89
C GLY A 303 -2.10 24.39 27.35
N SER A 304 -1.60 23.36 26.64
CA SER A 304 -1.78 21.95 27.00
C SER A 304 -1.14 21.57 28.35
N GLY A 305 -0.09 22.31 28.76
CA GLY A 305 0.72 22.00 29.94
C GLY A 305 1.60 20.75 29.76
N ARG A 306 1.77 20.27 28.53
CA ARG A 306 2.54 19.06 28.21
C ARG A 306 4.05 19.35 28.18
N PRO A 307 4.88 18.33 28.49
CA PRO A 307 6.35 18.48 28.48
C PRO A 307 6.95 18.47 27.05
N ASN A 308 6.25 17.90 26.08
CA ASN A 308 6.61 17.94 24.66
C ASN A 308 5.74 18.97 23.96
N ASP A 309 6.31 19.71 23.01
CA ASP A 309 5.52 20.55 22.10
C ASP A 309 5.12 19.76 20.85
N TYR A 310 3.89 19.96 20.41
CA TYR A 310 3.37 19.44 19.16
C TYR A 310 3.04 20.61 18.26
N THR A 311 3.44 20.51 16.99
CA THR A 311 3.24 21.58 16.01
C THR A 311 2.80 21.01 14.68
N ILE A 312 1.98 21.78 13.97
CA ILE A 312 1.64 21.53 12.56
C ILE A 312 2.08 22.74 11.76
N TRP A 313 2.86 22.48 10.73
CA TRP A 313 3.38 23.47 9.80
C TRP A 313 2.71 23.31 8.45
N GLN A 314 2.51 24.41 7.75
CA GLN A 314 1.99 24.46 6.39
C GLN A 314 3.06 25.03 5.48
N ILE A 315 3.25 24.43 4.30
CA ILE A 315 4.12 25.00 3.27
C ILE A 315 3.62 26.40 2.88
N THR A 316 4.53 27.37 2.83
CA THR A 316 4.20 28.74 2.44
C THR A 316 3.80 28.77 0.95
N PRO A 317 2.58 29.22 0.59
CA PRO A 317 2.10 29.16 -0.79
C PRO A 317 3.02 29.86 -1.81
N GLN A 318 3.69 30.94 -1.39
CA GLN A 318 4.62 31.70 -2.24
C GLN A 318 5.91 30.94 -2.57
N ARG A 319 6.18 29.81 -1.91
CA ARG A 319 7.33 28.94 -2.19
C ARG A 319 7.02 27.81 -3.16
N ILE A 320 5.75 27.60 -3.49
CA ILE A 320 5.35 26.65 -4.52
C ILE A 320 5.55 27.33 -5.88
N PRO A 321 6.48 26.87 -6.74
CA PRO A 321 6.67 27.48 -8.04
C PRO A 321 5.45 27.29 -8.95
N PRO A 322 5.21 28.20 -9.91
CA PRO A 322 4.14 28.02 -10.90
C PRO A 322 4.24 26.68 -11.64
N GLY A 323 3.10 25.99 -11.79
CA GLY A 323 3.03 24.69 -12.45
C GLY A 323 3.35 23.50 -11.55
N PHE A 324 3.53 23.72 -10.25
CA PHE A 324 3.74 22.68 -9.26
C PHE A 324 2.71 22.75 -8.13
N THR A 325 2.46 21.60 -7.51
CA THR A 325 1.55 21.43 -6.38
C THR A 325 2.21 20.58 -5.29
N CYS A 326 1.96 20.93 -4.03
CA CYS A 326 2.33 20.09 -2.88
C CYS A 326 1.17 19.15 -2.53
N LEU A 327 1.40 17.83 -2.60
CA LEU A 327 0.37 16.83 -2.27
C LEU A 327 0.28 16.53 -0.77
N SER A 328 1.29 16.91 0.02
CA SER A 328 1.25 16.92 1.48
C SER A 328 1.69 18.29 2.01
N PRO A 329 0.83 19.31 1.94
CA PRO A 329 1.20 20.67 2.30
C PRO A 329 1.43 20.88 3.80
N TYR A 330 1.10 19.91 4.64
CA TYR A 330 1.23 20.03 6.09
C TYR A 330 2.24 19.03 6.67
N PHE A 331 2.86 19.44 7.77
CA PHE A 331 3.92 18.70 8.45
C PHE A 331 3.70 18.70 9.97
N PHE A 332 3.48 17.52 10.54
CA PHE A 332 3.31 17.29 11.97
C PHE A 332 4.66 16.97 12.63
N LYS A 333 4.91 17.62 13.78
CA LYS A 333 6.19 17.51 14.49
C LYS A 333 5.99 17.53 16.01
N LYS A 334 6.63 16.56 16.68
CA LYS A 334 6.83 16.51 18.13
C LYS A 334 8.23 17.00 18.48
N SER A 335 8.35 17.94 19.40
CA SER A 335 9.61 18.46 19.93
C SER A 335 9.75 18.15 21.41
N ARG A 336 10.82 17.44 21.77
CA ARG A 336 11.17 17.13 23.17
C ARG A 336 11.94 18.26 23.87
N THR A 337 12.30 19.32 23.13
CA THR A 337 13.22 20.37 23.60
C THR A 337 12.51 21.67 23.96
N GLY A 338 11.18 21.70 23.87
CA GLY A 338 10.42 22.94 24.05
C GLY A 338 10.43 23.87 22.82
N ARG A 339 11.11 23.45 21.73
CA ARG A 339 11.31 24.29 20.54
C ARG A 339 10.25 24.02 19.49
N ARG A 340 9.64 25.09 19.00
CA ARG A 340 8.66 25.09 17.91
C ARG A 340 9.31 25.59 16.65
N ASP A 341 10.37 24.89 16.25
CA ASP A 341 11.13 25.21 15.05
C ASP A 341 10.45 24.56 13.83
N PRO A 342 10.46 25.23 12.66
CA PRO A 342 9.94 24.66 11.42
C PRO A 342 10.65 23.35 11.03
N PRO A 343 10.12 22.61 10.04
CA PRO A 343 10.80 21.45 9.50
C PRO A 343 12.23 21.78 9.02
N THR A 344 13.19 20.99 9.47
CA THR A 344 14.61 21.07 9.12
C THR A 344 14.90 20.40 7.78
N ALA A 345 16.07 20.67 7.20
CA ALA A 345 16.48 20.07 5.92
C ALA A 345 16.49 18.53 5.97
N ASP A 346 16.91 17.94 7.09
CA ASP A 346 16.92 16.48 7.29
C ASP A 346 15.51 15.90 7.42
N GLU A 347 14.57 16.66 8.00
CA GLU A 347 13.17 16.25 8.19
C GLU A 347 12.37 16.23 6.87
N VAL A 348 12.69 17.11 5.93
CA VAL A 348 12.02 17.21 4.61
C VAL A 348 12.85 16.61 3.47
N GLN A 349 13.99 16.00 3.77
CA GLN A 349 14.90 15.46 2.75
C GLN A 349 14.20 14.41 1.88
N GLY A 350 14.05 14.71 0.59
CA GLY A 350 13.40 13.84 -0.40
C GLY A 350 11.92 14.17 -0.63
N GLN A 351 11.34 15.11 0.14
CA GLN A 351 10.00 15.60 -0.12
C GLN A 351 9.98 16.48 -1.37
N VAL A 352 9.00 16.27 -2.25
CA VAL A 352 8.88 16.98 -3.52
C VAL A 352 7.48 17.56 -3.74
N LEU A 353 7.45 18.69 -4.43
CA LEU A 353 6.31 19.18 -5.19
C LEU A 353 6.24 18.42 -6.51
N VAL A 354 5.04 18.27 -7.06
CA VAL A 354 4.80 17.57 -8.34
C VAL A 354 4.19 18.51 -9.35
N LYS A 355 4.44 18.30 -10.65
CA LYS A 355 3.81 19.07 -11.73
C LYS A 355 2.28 18.99 -11.65
N ASP A 356 1.62 20.12 -11.91
CA ASP A 356 0.16 20.24 -11.83
C ASP A 356 -0.59 19.27 -12.76
N GLU A 357 0.02 18.90 -13.90
CA GLU A 357 -0.53 17.92 -14.83
C GLU A 357 -0.67 16.52 -14.24
N LEU A 358 0.11 16.20 -13.20
CA LEU A 358 0.06 14.94 -12.46
C LEU A 358 -0.95 14.97 -11.31
N VAL A 359 -1.68 16.06 -11.15
CA VAL A 359 -2.57 16.28 -10.00
C VAL A 359 -4.02 16.28 -10.47
N THR A 360 -4.89 15.67 -9.67
CA THR A 360 -6.33 15.85 -9.76
C THR A 360 -6.85 16.44 -8.45
N LYS A 361 -8.10 16.86 -8.45
CA LYS A 361 -8.72 17.47 -7.27
C LYS A 361 -9.90 16.65 -6.81
N ILE A 362 -9.99 16.44 -5.51
CA ILE A 362 -11.15 15.83 -4.84
C ILE A 362 -11.83 16.85 -3.95
N SER A 363 -13.13 16.68 -3.73
CA SER A 363 -13.88 17.49 -2.78
C SER A 363 -13.49 17.15 -1.33
N GLY A 364 -13.62 18.13 -0.43
CA GLY A 364 -13.20 17.99 0.96
C GLY A 364 -13.88 16.86 1.74
N ASP A 365 -15.12 16.51 1.40
CA ASP A 365 -15.88 15.40 1.98
C ASP A 365 -15.30 14.02 1.64
N LYS A 366 -14.38 13.94 0.66
CA LYS A 366 -13.63 12.71 0.34
C LYS A 366 -12.38 12.52 1.18
N LEU A 367 -11.97 13.55 1.94
CA LEU A 367 -10.84 13.42 2.85
C LEU A 367 -11.23 12.61 4.09
N LYS A 368 -10.28 11.81 4.59
CA LYS A 368 -10.46 10.97 5.78
C LYS A 368 -9.84 11.65 6.99
N ASN A 369 -10.61 11.89 8.05
CA ASN A 369 -10.08 12.42 9.31
C ASN A 369 -9.16 11.38 9.98
N VAL A 370 -7.91 11.73 10.20
CA VAL A 370 -6.91 10.85 10.83
C VAL A 370 -6.64 11.21 12.28
N TRP A 371 -6.77 12.49 12.64
CA TRP A 371 -6.47 12.97 13.99
C TRP A 371 -7.12 14.33 14.27
N THR A 372 -7.37 14.61 15.55
CA THR A 372 -7.76 15.94 16.06
C THR A 372 -7.05 16.17 17.39
N ASP A 373 -6.79 17.42 17.75
CA ASP A 373 -6.16 17.76 19.03
C ASP A 373 -7.15 17.83 20.21
N GLN A 374 -8.38 17.36 20.04
CA GLN A 374 -9.36 17.29 21.13
C GLN A 374 -8.80 16.49 22.30
N GLY A 375 -8.85 17.04 23.52
CA GLY A 375 -8.30 16.41 24.72
C GLY A 375 -6.89 16.88 25.10
N THR A 376 -6.15 17.50 24.16
CA THR A 376 -4.83 18.05 24.47
C THR A 376 -4.88 19.25 25.43
N HIS A 377 -6.02 19.95 25.46
CA HIS A 377 -6.21 21.25 26.12
C HIS A 377 -5.34 22.38 25.55
N ALA A 378 -4.89 22.25 24.30
CA ALA A 378 -4.32 23.36 23.56
C ALA A 378 -5.32 24.52 23.44
N ARG A 379 -4.82 25.75 23.30
CA ARG A 379 -5.65 26.96 23.13
C ARG A 379 -6.28 27.08 21.75
N ALA A 380 -5.67 26.45 20.76
CA ALA A 380 -6.13 26.45 19.38
C ALA A 380 -6.55 25.03 19.02
N ASP A 381 -7.52 24.90 18.12
CA ASP A 381 -7.99 23.61 17.64
C ASP A 381 -7.35 23.28 16.28
N VAL A 382 -7.17 21.98 16.02
CA VAL A 382 -6.73 21.47 14.73
C VAL A 382 -7.26 20.07 14.43
N SER A 383 -7.54 19.83 13.16
CA SER A 383 -7.84 18.51 12.62
C SER A 383 -6.90 18.18 11.46
N LEU A 384 -6.44 16.93 11.41
CA LEU A 384 -5.66 16.39 10.30
C LEU A 384 -6.50 15.42 9.49
N TYR A 385 -6.37 15.53 8.18
CA TYR A 385 -7.01 14.68 7.20
C TYR A 385 -5.98 14.11 6.22
N THR A 386 -6.32 12.99 5.59
CA THR A 386 -5.56 12.38 4.49
C THR A 386 -6.45 12.19 3.26
N GLY A 387 -5.83 12.06 2.09
CA GLY A 387 -6.51 11.63 0.86
C GLY A 387 -7.13 10.23 0.99
N PRO A 388 -8.07 9.86 0.10
CA PRO A 388 -8.74 8.56 0.14
C PRO A 388 -7.77 7.38 0.02
N ASP A 389 -6.65 7.59 -0.67
CA ASP A 389 -5.52 6.68 -0.87
C ASP A 389 -4.51 6.66 0.30
N GLY A 390 -4.76 7.43 1.36
CA GLY A 390 -3.83 7.58 2.49
C GLY A 390 -2.64 8.48 2.17
N LEU A 391 -2.69 9.25 1.08
CA LEU A 391 -1.64 10.21 0.73
C LEU A 391 -1.91 11.60 1.30
N GLY A 392 -0.81 12.20 1.75
CA GLY A 392 -0.75 13.58 2.17
C GLY A 392 -1.40 13.83 3.53
N ILE A 393 -0.97 14.92 4.16
CA ILE A 393 -1.61 15.47 5.35
C ILE A 393 -2.21 16.81 4.99
N PHE A 394 -3.47 17.03 5.38
CA PHE A 394 -4.23 18.26 5.22
C PHE A 394 -4.69 18.76 6.60
N GLY A 395 -4.27 19.95 7.00
CA GLY A 395 -4.55 20.53 8.32
C GLY A 395 -5.62 21.63 8.29
N PHE A 396 -6.53 21.61 9.28
CA PHE A 396 -7.65 22.55 9.42
C PHE A 396 -7.67 23.10 10.84
N ASN A 397 -7.83 24.41 11.00
CA ASN A 397 -7.77 25.12 12.29
C ASN A 397 -9.08 25.07 13.10
N ASN A 398 -9.81 23.96 12.99
CA ASN A 398 -11.08 23.70 13.67
C ASN A 398 -11.39 22.20 13.63
N TYR A 399 -12.53 21.80 14.21
CA TYR A 399 -13.04 20.43 14.18
C TYR A 399 -14.09 20.17 13.09
N ASP A 400 -14.39 21.17 12.27
CA ASP A 400 -15.39 21.03 11.23
C ASP A 400 -14.83 20.20 10.06
N PRO A 401 -15.62 19.28 9.49
CA PRO A 401 -15.20 18.53 8.33
C PRO A 401 -14.95 19.46 7.12
N PRO A 402 -13.99 19.14 6.24
CA PRO A 402 -13.71 19.95 5.06
C PRO A 402 -14.94 20.05 4.16
N SER A 403 -15.22 21.26 3.67
CA SER A 403 -16.40 21.50 2.82
C SER A 403 -16.31 20.72 1.49
N SER A 404 -17.43 20.17 1.04
CA SER A 404 -17.55 19.53 -0.28
C SER A 404 -17.35 20.49 -1.46
N THR A 405 -17.39 21.82 -1.24
CA THR A 405 -17.12 22.82 -2.27
C THR A 405 -15.64 23.17 -2.38
N THR A 406 -14.83 22.82 -1.38
CA THR A 406 -13.39 23.03 -1.39
C THR A 406 -12.70 21.81 -1.97
N HIS A 407 -11.72 22.06 -2.84
CA HIS A 407 -11.07 21.04 -3.64
C HIS A 407 -9.60 20.90 -3.24
N TRP A 408 -9.16 19.66 -3.02
CA TRP A 408 -7.85 19.32 -2.50
C TRP A 408 -7.06 18.51 -3.51
N PRO A 409 -5.75 18.81 -3.69
CA PRO A 409 -4.95 18.12 -4.66
C PRO A 409 -4.61 16.70 -4.18
N ILE A 410 -4.82 15.73 -5.05
CA ILE A 410 -4.32 14.37 -4.89
C ILE A 410 -3.56 13.96 -6.16
N LEU A 411 -2.72 12.94 -6.05
CA LEU A 411 -2.01 12.43 -7.21
C LEU A 411 -3.00 11.85 -8.23
N ASN A 412 -2.95 12.33 -9.47
CA ASN A 412 -3.66 11.67 -10.57
C ASN A 412 -2.81 10.51 -11.08
N GLN A 413 -3.10 9.32 -10.56
CA GLN A 413 -2.36 8.11 -10.90
C GLN A 413 -2.62 7.63 -12.34
N LEU A 414 -3.74 8.02 -12.96
CA LEU A 414 -4.09 7.67 -14.34
C LEU A 414 -3.31 8.50 -15.37
N LYS A 415 -3.11 9.80 -15.10
CA LYS A 415 -2.36 10.70 -16.01
C LYS A 415 -0.87 10.40 -16.11
N GLY A 416 -0.31 9.65 -15.16
CA GLY A 416 1.03 9.09 -15.30
C GLY A 416 1.16 8.17 -16.51
N ALA A 417 0.07 7.59 -17.01
CA ALA A 417 0.09 6.75 -18.22
C ALA A 417 -0.13 7.53 -19.53
N GLU A 418 -0.69 8.76 -19.48
CA GLU A 418 -1.17 9.49 -20.67
C GLU A 418 -0.20 10.55 -21.22
N LEU A 419 0.81 10.99 -20.47
CA LEU A 419 1.70 12.12 -20.85
C LEU A 419 2.74 11.80 -21.94
N LEU A 420 2.46 10.81 -22.79
CA LEU A 420 3.46 10.10 -23.61
C LEU A 420 3.14 10.09 -25.10
N ASP A 421 2.12 10.86 -25.51
CA ASP A 421 1.75 11.08 -26.90
C ASP A 421 2.22 12.45 -27.42
#